data_AF-A0A821ZZ30-F1
#
_entry.id   AF-A0A821ZZ30-F1
#
_cell.length_a   1.000
_cell.length_b   1.000
_cell.length_c   1.000
_cell.angle_alpha   90.00
_cell.angle_beta   90.00
_cell.angle_gamma   90.00
#
_symmetry.space_group_name_H-M   'P 1'
#
loop_
_entity.id
_entity.type
_entity.pdbx_description
1 polymer ?
#
loop_
_entity_poly.entity_id
_entity_poly.type
_entity_poly.pdbx_seq_one_letter_code
_entity_poly.pdbx_strand_id
1 'polypeptide(L)'
;MAKNRSRLDLEDPYITDDEVKMWTGWRRSELSVMQESISGLMKDSKNRSTELALAMFWIKLSTNLTYDQIGMLMNYKSPVDDYRKRVAETCSSVQDNLLAHFVP
;
A
#
# COMPACT_ATOMS: atom_id res chain seq x y z
N MET A 1 -11.86 10.92 21.28
CA MET A 1 -12.44 9.61 20.91
C MET A 1 -11.70 9.10 19.69
N ALA A 2 -10.85 8.08 19.85
CA ALA A 2 -10.23 7.43 18.70
C ALA A 2 -11.33 6.65 17.95
N LYS A 3 -11.65 7.05 16.73
CA LYS A 3 -12.48 6.22 15.86
C LYS A 3 -11.70 4.93 15.62
N ASN A 4 -12.27 3.78 16.00
CA ASN A 4 -11.74 2.48 15.60
C ASN A 4 -11.78 2.40 14.07
N ARG A 5 -10.67 2.76 13.43
CA ARG A 5 -10.48 2.60 12.00
C ARG A 5 -10.03 1.17 11.78
N SER A 6 -10.99 0.33 11.40
CA SER A 6 -10.71 -1.05 11.00
C SER A 6 -9.97 -1.15 9.66
N ARG A 7 -9.75 -0.02 8.97
CA ARG A 7 -9.09 0.06 7.67
C ARG A 7 -8.01 1.15 7.67
N LEU A 8 -6.91 0.86 6.98
CA LEU A 8 -5.92 1.82 6.55
C LEU A 8 -6.47 2.60 5.36
N ASP A 9 -6.72 3.89 5.58
CA ASP A 9 -7.15 4.83 4.54
C ASP A 9 -6.11 5.94 4.40
N LEU A 10 -5.27 5.83 3.37
CA LEU A 10 -4.22 6.81 3.06
C LEU A 10 -4.79 8.08 2.41
N GLU A 11 -6.08 8.14 2.08
CA GLU A 11 -6.72 9.38 1.64
C GLU A 11 -7.38 10.13 2.81
N ASP A 12 -7.46 9.50 3.99
CA ASP A 12 -8.02 10.12 5.19
C ASP A 12 -7.09 11.25 5.69
N PRO A 13 -7.59 12.49 5.83
CA PRO A 13 -6.77 13.62 6.27
C PRO A 13 -6.41 13.54 7.77
N TYR A 14 -7.08 12.69 8.54
CA TYR A 14 -6.83 12.52 9.97
C TYR A 14 -6.09 11.22 10.30
N ILE A 15 -5.64 10.43 9.31
CA ILE A 15 -4.75 9.30 9.60
C ILE A 15 -3.45 9.83 10.20
N THR A 16 -3.05 9.24 11.32
CA THR A 16 -1.85 9.64 12.03
C THR A 16 -0.61 8.98 11.44
N ASP A 17 0.54 9.64 11.55
CA ASP A 17 1.82 9.05 11.14
C ASP A 17 2.12 7.76 11.91
N ASP A 18 1.69 7.65 13.17
CA ASP A 18 1.85 6.44 13.96
C ASP A 18 1.04 5.27 13.40
N GLU A 19 -0.19 5.52 12.91
CA GLU A 19 -0.98 4.49 12.23
C GLU A 19 -0.33 4.04 10.92
N VAL A 20 0.16 4.99 10.12
CA VAL A 20 0.85 4.67 8.85
C VAL A 20 2.13 3.87 9.12
N LYS A 21 2.92 4.30 10.10
CA LYS A 21 4.18 3.66 10.49
C LYS A 21 3.97 2.29 11.11
N MET A 22 2.93 2.12 11.93
CA MET A 22 2.60 0.82 12.53
C MET A 22 2.39 -0.26 11.46
N TRP A 23 1.72 0.09 10.36
CA TRP A 23 1.42 -0.86 9.30
C TRP A 23 2.54 -0.99 8.27
N THR A 24 3.07 0.12 7.78
CA THR A 24 4.02 0.11 6.67
C THR A 24 5.47 0.04 7.13
N GLY A 25 5.77 0.48 8.35
CA GLY A 25 7.13 0.74 8.83
C GLY A 25 7.63 2.16 8.54
N TRP A 26 6.89 2.94 7.75
CA TRP A 26 7.28 4.25 7.23
C TRP A 26 6.34 5.36 7.71
N ARG A 27 6.86 6.56 7.89
CA ARG A 27 6.03 7.77 8.00
C ARG A 27 5.43 8.10 6.64
N ARG A 28 4.33 8.88 6.63
CA ARG A 28 3.67 9.28 5.38
C ARG A 28 4.60 10.04 4.44
N SER A 29 5.44 10.92 5.00
CA SER A 29 6.44 11.66 4.22
C SER A 29 7.46 10.75 3.54
N GLU A 30 7.88 9.67 4.19
CA GLU A 30 8.87 8.74 3.63
C GLU A 30 8.23 7.87 2.54
N LEU A 31 6.97 7.46 2.71
CA LEU A 31 6.16 6.83 1.67
C LEU A 31 6.02 7.72 0.43
N SER A 32 5.76 9.03 0.63
CA SER A 32 5.65 10.01 -0.45
C SER A 32 6.97 10.14 -1.23
N VAL A 33 8.12 10.17 -0.53
CA VAL A 33 9.44 10.22 -1.19
C VAL A 33 9.69 8.97 -2.04
N MET A 34 9.32 7.78 -1.53
CA MET A 34 9.42 6.56 -2.33
C MET A 34 8.45 6.55 -3.50
N GLN A 35 7.23 7.04 -3.32
CA GLN A 35 6.27 7.21 -4.41
C GLN A 35 6.85 8.08 -5.52
N GLU A 36 7.41 9.24 -5.20
CA GLU A 36 8.04 10.13 -6.19
C GLU A 36 9.16 9.41 -6.95
N SER A 37 10.01 8.67 -6.23
CA SER A 37 11.14 7.93 -6.80
C SER A 37 10.72 6.84 -7.79
N ILE A 38 9.50 6.29 -7.65
CA ILE A 38 8.98 5.23 -8.53
C ILE A 38 7.80 5.68 -9.41
N SER A 39 7.36 6.94 -9.31
CA SER A 39 6.18 7.47 -10.02
C SER A 39 6.32 7.41 -11.55
N GLY A 40 7.56 7.46 -12.06
CA GLY A 40 7.86 7.24 -13.48
C GLY A 40 7.80 5.77 -13.93
N LEU A 41 7.78 4.84 -12.97
CA LEU A 41 7.84 3.39 -13.19
C LEU A 41 6.46 2.75 -12.95
N MET A 42 5.72 3.27 -11.98
CA MET A 42 4.39 2.83 -11.63
C MET A 42 3.36 3.90 -12.00
N LYS A 43 2.43 3.57 -12.88
CA LYS A 43 1.30 4.44 -13.20
C LYS A 43 0.15 4.19 -12.24
N ASP A 44 -0.45 5.27 -11.76
CA ASP A 44 -1.72 5.21 -11.05
C ASP A 44 -2.77 4.51 -11.91
N SER A 45 -3.60 3.69 -11.28
CA SER A 45 -4.73 3.02 -11.93
C SER A 45 -6.04 3.57 -11.40
N LYS A 46 -7.14 3.38 -12.14
CA LYS A 46 -8.50 3.78 -11.69
C LYS A 46 -8.87 3.26 -10.30
N ASN A 47 -8.22 2.20 -9.82
CA ASN A 47 -8.60 1.51 -8.58
C ASN A 47 -7.52 1.53 -7.49
N ARG A 48 -6.35 2.14 -7.76
CA ARG A 48 -5.19 2.07 -6.86
C ARG A 48 -4.20 3.18 -7.19
N SER A 49 -3.91 4.04 -6.21
CA SER A 49 -2.79 4.98 -6.27
C SER A 49 -1.46 4.26 -6.05
N THR A 50 -0.37 4.85 -6.52
CA THR A 50 0.98 4.33 -6.30
C THR A 50 1.34 4.27 -4.82
N GLU A 51 0.92 5.27 -4.03
CA GLU A 51 1.07 5.28 -2.56
C GLU A 51 0.41 4.04 -1.92
N LEU A 52 -0.84 3.74 -2.33
CA LEU A 52 -1.57 2.58 -1.84
C LEU A 52 -0.90 1.27 -2.24
N ALA A 53 -0.35 1.20 -3.47
CA ALA A 53 0.39 0.04 -3.95
C ALA A 53 1.64 -0.23 -3.12
N LEU A 54 2.39 0.83 -2.81
CA LEU A 54 3.58 0.77 -1.96
C LEU A 54 3.24 0.33 -0.55
N ALA A 55 2.19 0.90 0.05
CA ALA A 55 1.76 0.51 1.38
C ALA A 55 1.39 -0.98 1.46
N MET A 56 0.64 -1.50 0.46
CA MET A 56 0.31 -2.94 0.38
C MET A 56 1.57 -3.81 0.31
N PHE A 57 2.52 -3.44 -0.53
CA PHE A 57 3.77 -4.17 -0.69
C PHE A 57 4.59 -4.18 0.61
N TRP A 58 4.74 -3.03 1.26
CA TRP A 58 5.49 -2.93 2.51
C TRP A 58 4.82 -3.66 3.66
N ILE A 59 3.50 -3.58 3.81
CA ILE A 59 2.76 -4.37 4.81
C ILE A 59 2.99 -5.86 4.57
N LYS A 60 3.00 -6.30 3.30
CA LYS A 60 3.26 -7.72 3.00
C LYS A 60 4.68 -8.15 3.39
N LEU A 61 5.67 -7.29 3.19
CA LEU A 61 7.07 -7.53 3.54
C LEU A 61 7.32 -7.46 5.05
N SER A 62 6.67 -6.52 5.75
CA SER A 62 6.91 -6.24 7.17
C SER A 62 6.05 -7.08 8.12
N THR A 63 5.01 -7.74 7.61
CA THR A 63 4.06 -8.50 8.42
C THR A 63 3.81 -9.92 7.89
N ASN A 64 3.32 -10.79 8.77
CA ASN A 64 2.87 -12.14 8.41
C ASN A 64 1.42 -12.18 7.89
N LEU A 65 0.81 -11.03 7.56
CA LEU A 65 -0.55 -10.99 7.04
C LEU A 65 -0.64 -11.68 5.67
N THR A 66 -1.74 -12.38 5.45
CA THR A 66 -2.09 -12.94 4.14
C THR A 66 -2.54 -11.83 3.19
N TYR A 67 -2.48 -12.08 1.88
CA TYR A 67 -2.97 -11.13 0.88
C TYR A 67 -4.44 -10.74 1.08
N ASP A 68 -5.26 -11.68 1.57
CA ASP A 68 -6.67 -11.41 1.86
C ASP A 68 -6.84 -10.46 3.05
N GLN A 69 -6.11 -10.70 4.15
CA GLN A 69 -6.10 -9.83 5.33
C GLN A 69 -5.60 -8.43 5.01
N ILE A 70 -4.57 -8.31 4.16
CA ILE A 70 -4.08 -7.01 3.69
C ILE A 70 -5.16 -6.30 2.88
N GLY A 71 -5.87 -6.99 2.00
CA GLY A 71 -6.95 -6.37 1.23
C GLY A 71 -8.12 -5.92 2.12
N MET A 72 -8.46 -6.68 3.17
CA MET A 72 -9.47 -6.27 4.16
C MET A 72 -9.07 -5.03 4.95
N LEU A 73 -7.77 -4.85 5.20
CA LEU A 73 -7.21 -3.65 5.84
C LEU A 73 -7.33 -2.42 4.94
N MET A 74 -7.36 -2.57 3.61
CA MET A 74 -7.27 -1.44 2.69
C MET A 74 -8.64 -0.83 2.38
N ASN A 75 -8.74 0.50 2.38
CA ASN A 75 -9.96 1.19 1.96
C ASN A 75 -10.05 1.30 0.42
N TYR A 76 -10.40 0.21 -0.26
CA TYR A 76 -10.60 0.24 -1.71
C TYR A 76 -11.83 1.08 -2.10
N LYS A 77 -11.70 1.90 -3.15
CA LYS A 77 -12.81 2.69 -3.72
C LYS A 77 -13.90 1.86 -4.39
N SER A 78 -13.69 0.54 -4.56
CA SER A 78 -14.65 -0.38 -5.17
C SER A 78 -14.72 -1.66 -4.33
N PRO A 79 -15.90 -2.28 -4.17
CA PRO A 79 -15.96 -3.67 -3.72
C PRO A 79 -15.18 -4.51 -4.73
N VAL A 80 -14.15 -5.22 -4.25
CA VAL A 80 -13.35 -6.13 -5.06
C VAL A 80 -13.67 -7.54 -4.57
N ASP A 81 -14.20 -8.36 -5.47
CA ASP A 81 -14.61 -9.74 -5.18
C ASP A 81 -13.44 -10.67 -4.86
N ASP A 82 -12.19 -10.22 -5.07
CA ASP A 82 -10.97 -10.98 -4.77
C ASP A 82 -9.81 -10.08 -4.28
N TYR A 83 -9.85 -9.76 -2.99
CA TYR A 83 -8.78 -9.03 -2.29
C TYR A 83 -7.43 -9.72 -2.43
N ARG A 84 -7.40 -11.04 -2.23
CA ARG A 84 -6.19 -11.86 -2.32
C ARG A 84 -5.48 -11.66 -3.66
N LYS A 85 -6.18 -11.85 -4.78
CA LYS A 85 -5.61 -11.73 -6.12
C LYS A 85 -5.10 -10.31 -6.38
N ARG A 86 -5.88 -9.29 -6.02
CA ARG A 86 -5.47 -7.89 -6.24
C ARG A 86 -4.23 -7.52 -5.44
N VAL A 87 -4.14 -7.91 -4.16
CA VAL A 87 -2.94 -7.62 -3.36
C VAL A 87 -1.74 -8.40 -3.91
N ALA A 88 -1.91 -9.66 -4.32
CA ALA A 88 -0.85 -10.45 -4.93
C ALA A 88 -0.31 -9.80 -6.22
N GLU A 89 -1.19 -9.45 -7.17
CA GLU A 89 -0.82 -8.76 -8.41
C GLU A 89 -0.14 -7.40 -8.14
N THR A 90 -0.60 -6.70 -7.09
CA THR A 90 0.01 -5.44 -6.64
C THR A 90 1.44 -5.67 -6.17
N CYS A 91 1.65 -6.64 -5.29
CA CYS A 91 2.97 -6.94 -4.74
C CYS A 91 3.94 -7.39 -5.83
N SER A 92 3.50 -8.27 -6.73
CA SER A 92 4.32 -8.70 -7.88
C SER A 92 4.68 -7.51 -8.77
N SER A 93 3.72 -6.66 -9.12
CA SER A 93 3.99 -5.48 -9.95
C SER A 93 4.98 -4.51 -9.29
N VAL A 94 4.86 -4.25 -7.98
CA VAL A 94 5.84 -3.42 -7.26
C VAL A 94 7.21 -4.08 -7.25
N GLN A 95 7.27 -5.38 -6.92
CA GLN A 95 8.51 -6.14 -6.88
C GLN A 95 9.24 -6.14 -8.23
N ASP A 96 8.53 -6.43 -9.33
CA ASP A 96 9.11 -6.47 -10.68
C ASP A 96 9.68 -5.10 -11.08
N ASN A 97 8.97 -4.01 -10.76
CA ASN A 97 9.47 -2.66 -11.00
C ASN A 97 10.71 -2.36 -10.15
N LEU A 98 10.72 -2.75 -8.88
CA LEU A 98 11.89 -2.53 -8.01
C LEU A 98 13.10 -3.33 -8.50
N LEU A 99 12.91 -4.60 -8.87
CA LEU A 99 13.97 -5.46 -9.39
C LEU A 99 14.53 -4.92 -10.71
N ALA A 100 13.68 -4.49 -11.64
CA ALA A 100 14.10 -3.99 -12.94
C ALA A 100 14.90 -2.67 -12.87
N HIS A 101 14.75 -1.89 -11.80
CA HIS A 101 15.31 -0.53 -11.72
C HIS A 101 16.32 -0.33 -10.60
N PHE A 102 16.33 -1.17 -9.56
CA PHE A 102 17.17 -0.99 -8.37
C PHE A 102 18.04 -2.20 -8.02
N VAL A 103 17.90 -3.33 -8.72
CA VAL A 103 18.79 -4.48 -8.58
C VAL A 103 19.60 -4.64 -9.88
N PRO A 104 20.95 -4.64 -9.82
CA PRO A 104 21.82 -4.78 -11.00
C PRO A 104 21.69 -6.12 -11.73
#